data_AF-A0A6L3EIC9-F1
#
_entry.id   AF-A0A6L3EIC9-F1
#
_cell.length_a   1.000
_cell.length_b   1.000
_cell.length_c   1.000
_cell.angle_alpha   90.00
_cell.angle_beta   90.00
_cell.angle_gamma   90.00
#
_symmetry.space_group_name_H-M   'P 1'
#
loop_
_entity.id
_entity.type
_entity.pdbx_description
1 polymer ?
#
loop_
_entity_poly.entity_id
_entity_poly.type
_entity_poly.pdbx_seq_one_letter_code
_entity_poly.pdbx_strand_id
1 'polypeptide(L)'
;MKNSIKLLALGAVFSTAVTINAPAHAEYSLTLCGASPGGLWSLLGAGVDGALKAAHPGSTVTYQTSGGGFANVMQIEQKKCDLALIHDAEAKAAINGEQPFSQPIDSMKTIAVMYTWAPMQFIVNKSFADEHGIATLEDLAAKKVPARILLNRRGNVASGVGESMLNAAGASVANLEEWGGSVTFAASKEQGEMMRDRRADAMLNSLFV
;
A
#
# COMPACT_ATOMS: atom_id res chain seq x y z
N MET A 1 50.00 -62.80 52.39
CA MET A 1 49.87 -61.36 52.71
C MET A 1 49.70 -60.57 51.42
N LYS A 2 48.62 -59.79 51.32
CA LYS A 2 48.45 -58.49 50.60
C LYS A 2 48.94 -58.42 49.13
N ASN A 3 48.20 -57.92 48.14
CA ASN A 3 46.92 -57.22 48.05
C ASN A 3 46.45 -57.26 46.58
N SER A 4 45.14 -57.38 46.39
CA SER A 4 44.39 -57.28 45.14
C SER A 4 44.26 -55.83 44.66
N ILE A 5 44.22 -55.57 43.34
CA ILE A 5 43.58 -54.41 42.63
C ILE A 5 43.51 -54.81 41.13
N LYS A 6 42.38 -55.35 40.67
CA LYS A 6 41.24 -54.73 39.94
C LYS A 6 41.51 -54.30 38.49
N LEU A 7 40.91 -55.08 37.58
CA LEU A 7 40.59 -54.79 36.17
C LEU A 7 39.87 -53.44 36.02
N LEU A 8 40.29 -52.63 35.04
CA LEU A 8 39.41 -51.67 34.37
C LEU A 8 39.78 -51.60 32.88
N ALA A 9 38.99 -52.29 32.05
CA ALA A 9 38.96 -52.07 30.61
C ALA A 9 38.15 -50.79 30.36
N LEU A 10 38.82 -49.72 29.95
CA LEU A 10 38.20 -48.46 29.59
C LEU A 10 37.80 -48.52 28.11
N GLY A 11 36.56 -48.95 27.84
CA GLY A 11 35.97 -48.85 26.51
C GLY A 11 35.65 -47.39 26.20
N ALA A 12 36.44 -46.76 25.33
CA ALA A 12 36.15 -45.44 24.79
C ALA A 12 35.03 -45.57 23.74
N VAL A 13 33.78 -45.34 24.16
CA VAL A 13 32.67 -45.15 23.23
C VAL A 13 32.81 -43.75 22.63
N PHE A 14 33.31 -43.68 21.41
CA PHE A 14 33.22 -42.47 20.57
C PHE A 14 31.75 -42.34 20.13
N SER A 15 30.94 -41.63 20.91
CA SER A 15 29.63 -41.18 20.45
C SER A 15 29.83 -40.08 19.42
N THR A 16 29.92 -40.44 18.14
CA THR A 16 29.73 -39.50 17.02
C THR A 16 28.33 -38.93 17.11
N ALA A 17 28.19 -37.77 17.74
CA ALA A 17 27.00 -36.95 17.63
C ALA A 17 26.87 -36.56 16.14
N VAL A 18 25.95 -37.21 15.44
CA VAL A 18 25.50 -36.76 14.12
C VAL A 18 24.74 -35.47 14.39
N THR A 19 25.43 -34.34 14.25
CA THR A 19 24.77 -33.03 14.12
C THR A 19 24.03 -33.08 12.80
N ILE A 20 22.72 -33.29 12.87
CA ILE A 20 21.82 -33.11 11.75
C ILE A 20 21.83 -31.59 11.47
N ASN A 21 22.70 -31.14 10.56
CA ASN A 21 22.56 -29.80 9.98
C ASN A 21 21.27 -29.83 9.16
N ALA A 22 20.15 -29.49 9.80
CA ALA A 22 18.98 -29.06 9.06
C ALA A 22 19.43 -27.93 8.11
N PRO A 23 18.93 -27.90 6.86
CA PRO A 23 19.28 -26.80 5.96
C PRO A 23 18.93 -25.50 6.66
N ALA A 24 19.93 -24.63 6.84
CA ALA A 24 19.69 -23.29 7.34
C ALA A 24 18.80 -22.59 6.30
N HIS A 25 17.50 -22.53 6.56
CA HIS A 25 16.61 -21.69 5.78
C HIS A 25 17.09 -20.25 5.99
N ALA A 26 17.36 -19.54 4.89
CA ALA A 26 17.68 -18.12 4.98
C ALA A 26 16.48 -17.41 5.60
N GLU A 27 16.70 -16.83 6.79
CA GLU A 27 15.73 -15.95 7.43
C GLU A 27 15.84 -14.57 6.79
N TYR A 28 14.71 -14.02 6.39
CA TYR A 28 14.63 -12.69 5.79
C TYR A 28 14.02 -11.71 6.77
N SER A 29 14.62 -10.54 6.93
CA SER A 29 14.05 -9.40 7.64
C SER A 29 13.94 -8.25 6.67
N LEU A 30 12.78 -8.13 6.02
CA LEU A 30 12.55 -7.17 4.93
C LEU A 30 11.63 -6.04 5.40
N THR A 31 11.79 -4.87 4.81
CA THR A 31 10.88 -3.74 4.95
C THR A 31 10.12 -3.53 3.64
N LEU A 32 8.79 -3.59 3.70
CA LEU A 32 7.89 -3.33 2.58
C LEU A 32 7.24 -1.95 2.73
N CYS A 33 7.63 -1.03 1.87
CA CYS A 33 7.00 0.27 1.74
C CYS A 33 5.64 0.15 1.04
N GLY A 34 4.58 0.61 1.69
CA GLY A 34 3.21 0.58 1.17
C GLY A 34 2.56 1.96 1.15
N ALA A 35 1.32 2.06 1.59
CA ALA A 35 0.55 3.30 1.72
C ALA A 35 -0.05 3.41 3.14
N SER A 36 -1.03 4.31 3.31
CA SER A 36 -1.68 4.57 4.59
C SER A 36 -2.25 3.30 5.27
N PRO A 37 -2.19 3.21 6.61
CA PRO A 37 -2.82 2.13 7.37
C PRO A 37 -4.29 1.92 7.03
N GLY A 38 -4.71 0.65 6.99
CA GLY A 38 -6.11 0.27 6.76
C GLY A 38 -6.60 0.42 5.31
N GLY A 39 -5.73 0.86 4.39
CA GLY A 39 -5.97 0.73 2.95
C GLY A 39 -5.56 -0.66 2.42
N LEU A 40 -5.93 -0.97 1.18
CA LEU A 40 -5.64 -2.27 0.54
C LEU A 40 -4.17 -2.68 0.68
N TRP A 41 -3.23 -1.75 0.44
CA TRP A 41 -1.80 -2.04 0.45
C TRP A 41 -1.30 -2.57 1.80
N SER A 42 -1.94 -2.19 2.91
CA SER A 42 -1.60 -2.75 4.22
C SER A 42 -2.04 -4.22 4.35
N LEU A 43 -3.15 -4.60 3.72
CA LEU A 43 -3.60 -5.99 3.66
C LEU A 43 -2.70 -6.83 2.74
N LEU A 44 -2.27 -6.26 1.61
CA LEU A 44 -1.28 -6.90 0.73
C LEU A 44 0.03 -7.12 1.48
N GLY A 45 0.50 -6.14 2.25
CA GLY A 45 1.71 -6.28 3.06
C GLY A 45 1.60 -7.39 4.11
N ALA A 46 0.47 -7.50 4.79
CA ALA A 46 0.22 -8.63 5.71
C ALA A 46 0.20 -9.98 4.98
N GLY A 47 -0.35 -10.02 3.76
CA GLY A 47 -0.32 -11.21 2.91
C GLY A 47 1.09 -11.61 2.48
N VAL A 48 1.93 -10.64 2.11
CA VAL A 48 3.35 -10.86 1.75
C VAL A 48 4.14 -11.36 2.96
N ASP A 49 3.94 -10.77 4.15
CA ASP A 49 4.55 -11.25 5.40
C ASP A 49 4.17 -12.70 5.71
N GLY A 50 2.87 -13.02 5.62
CA GLY A 50 2.37 -14.38 5.83
C GLY A 50 2.92 -15.39 4.83
N ALA A 51 2.98 -15.03 3.54
CA ALA A 51 3.53 -15.88 2.50
C ALA A 51 5.03 -16.13 2.70
N LEU A 52 5.80 -15.09 3.07
CA LEU A 52 7.23 -15.22 3.33
C LEU A 52 7.49 -16.12 4.54
N LYS A 53 6.74 -15.96 5.63
CA LYS A 53 6.82 -16.82 6.82
C LYS A 53 6.50 -18.28 6.51
N ALA A 54 5.51 -18.53 5.66
CA ALA A 54 5.14 -19.89 5.26
C ALA A 54 6.23 -20.57 4.43
N ALA A 55 6.89 -19.84 3.53
CA ALA A 55 7.96 -20.37 2.69
C ALA A 55 9.32 -20.44 3.43
N HIS A 56 9.58 -19.49 4.32
CA HIS A 56 10.82 -19.31 5.06
C HIS A 56 10.52 -19.02 6.53
N PRO A 57 10.30 -20.06 7.35
CA PRO A 57 10.05 -19.91 8.78
C PRO A 57 11.12 -19.06 9.47
N GLY A 58 10.70 -18.16 10.37
CA GLY A 58 11.59 -17.19 11.04
C GLY A 58 11.71 -15.84 10.31
N SER A 59 11.28 -15.76 9.05
CA SER A 59 11.30 -14.51 8.28
C SER A 59 10.21 -13.52 8.70
N THR A 60 10.41 -12.24 8.39
CA THR A 60 9.47 -11.15 8.66
C THR A 60 9.47 -10.12 7.55
N VAL A 61 8.30 -9.52 7.31
CA VAL A 61 8.15 -8.31 6.51
C VAL A 61 7.56 -7.23 7.39
N THR A 62 8.35 -6.18 7.63
CA THR A 62 7.90 -4.98 8.32
C THR A 62 7.20 -4.07 7.32
N TYR A 63 5.90 -3.83 7.51
CA TYR A 63 5.16 -2.90 6.67
C TYR A 63 5.43 -1.45 7.08
N GLN A 64 6.03 -0.68 6.17
CA GLN A 64 6.31 0.73 6.36
C GLN A 64 5.26 1.58 5.65
N THR A 65 4.61 2.46 6.40
CA THR A 65 3.61 3.38 5.86
C THR A 65 4.27 4.49 5.05
N SER A 66 3.61 4.92 3.98
CA SER A 66 4.09 6.00 3.12
C SER A 66 2.92 6.76 2.46
N GLY A 67 3.25 7.76 1.62
CA GLY A 67 2.28 8.52 0.81
C GLY A 67 1.73 7.76 -0.42
N GLY A 68 2.29 6.61 -0.79
CA GLY A 68 1.90 5.86 -2.00
C GLY A 68 3.10 5.53 -2.89
N GLY A 69 2.84 5.08 -4.13
CA GLY A 69 3.89 4.52 -4.97
C GLY A 69 4.94 5.53 -5.40
N PHE A 70 4.58 6.79 -5.68
CA PHE A 70 5.57 7.85 -5.92
C PHE A 70 6.57 8.00 -4.76
N ALA A 71 6.07 7.97 -3.52
CA ALA A 71 6.94 8.00 -2.35
C ALA A 71 7.77 6.72 -2.24
N ASN A 72 7.17 5.56 -2.53
CA ASN A 72 7.83 4.26 -2.43
C ASN A 72 8.97 4.08 -3.44
N VAL A 73 8.85 4.63 -4.65
CA VAL A 73 9.96 4.70 -5.61
C VAL A 73 11.19 5.33 -4.94
N MET A 74 11.01 6.48 -4.28
CA MET A 74 12.11 7.16 -3.59
C MET A 74 12.62 6.37 -2.38
N GLN A 75 11.79 5.59 -1.70
CA GLN A 75 12.23 4.74 -0.59
C GLN A 75 13.11 3.59 -1.07
N ILE A 76 12.82 3.01 -2.25
CA ILE A 76 13.71 2.01 -2.88
C ILE A 76 15.01 2.67 -3.34
N GLU A 77 14.92 3.80 -4.04
CA GLU A 77 16.10 4.53 -4.53
C GLU A 77 17.06 4.89 -3.38
N GLN A 78 16.50 5.34 -2.25
CA GLN A 78 17.27 5.69 -1.05
C GLN A 78 17.64 4.48 -0.18
N LYS A 79 17.33 3.25 -0.63
CA LYS A 79 17.57 2.00 0.10
C LYS A 79 17.00 1.97 1.52
N LYS A 80 15.87 2.66 1.72
CA LYS A 80 15.12 2.69 2.99
C LYS A 80 14.13 1.54 3.12
N CYS A 81 13.75 0.94 1.99
CA CYS A 81 12.90 -0.24 1.93
C CYS A 81 13.52 -1.27 1.00
N ASP A 82 13.34 -2.54 1.34
CA ASP A 82 13.78 -3.68 0.52
C ASP A 82 12.76 -3.99 -0.59
N LEU A 83 11.48 -3.79 -0.27
CA LEU A 83 10.35 -4.03 -1.15
C LEU A 83 9.43 -2.81 -1.17
N ALA A 84 8.68 -2.64 -2.26
CA ALA A 84 7.71 -1.56 -2.39
C ALA A 84 6.49 -1.97 -3.20
N LEU A 85 5.31 -1.47 -2.81
CA LEU A 85 4.12 -1.47 -3.65
C LEU A 85 4.09 -0.19 -4.48
N ILE A 86 3.99 -0.33 -5.80
CA ILE A 86 4.06 0.78 -6.77
C ILE A 86 3.09 0.45 -7.91
N HIS A 87 2.24 1.40 -8.31
CA HIS A 87 1.43 1.22 -9.53
C HIS A 87 2.28 1.38 -10.78
N ASP A 88 1.86 0.75 -11.88
CA ASP A 88 2.59 0.79 -13.15
C ASP A 88 2.76 2.23 -13.69
N ALA A 89 1.75 3.09 -13.52
CA ALA A 89 1.83 4.50 -13.89
C ALA A 89 2.94 5.25 -13.14
N GLU A 90 3.08 4.98 -11.84
CA GLU A 90 4.12 5.60 -10.98
C GLU A 90 5.51 5.07 -11.34
N ALA A 91 5.63 3.76 -11.63
CA ALA A 91 6.87 3.15 -12.07
C ALA A 91 7.33 3.66 -13.45
N LYS A 92 6.39 3.83 -14.40
CA LYS A 92 6.69 4.42 -15.72
C LYS A 92 7.16 5.86 -15.58
N ALA A 93 6.47 6.67 -14.79
CA ALA A 93 6.87 8.05 -14.54
C ALA A 93 8.29 8.11 -13.94
N ALA A 94 8.60 7.22 -12.99
CA ALA A 94 9.94 7.12 -12.39
C ALA A 94 11.03 6.77 -13.41
N ILE A 95 10.82 5.72 -14.21
CA ILE A 95 11.79 5.26 -15.22
C ILE A 95 12.07 6.35 -16.26
N ASN A 96 11.05 7.14 -16.61
CA ASN A 96 11.19 8.21 -17.60
C ASN A 96 11.67 9.54 -17.00
N GLY A 97 11.73 9.68 -15.67
CA GLY A 97 12.03 10.95 -15.01
C GLY A 97 10.94 12.00 -15.18
N GLU A 98 9.69 11.56 -15.30
CA GLU A 98 8.52 12.44 -15.38
C GLU A 98 8.13 12.91 -13.97
N GLN A 99 7.39 14.02 -13.90
CA GLN A 99 6.90 14.55 -12.63
C GLN A 99 6.17 13.46 -11.81
N PRO A 100 6.41 13.38 -10.49
CA PRO A 100 7.16 14.32 -9.65
C PRO A 100 8.68 14.08 -9.59
N PHE A 101 9.23 13.16 -10.38
CA PHE A 101 10.67 12.88 -10.42
C PHE A 101 11.38 13.92 -11.30
N SER A 102 12.60 14.29 -10.90
CA SER A 102 13.42 15.27 -11.64
C SER A 102 14.43 14.62 -12.58
N GLN A 103 14.63 13.30 -12.48
CA GLN A 103 15.53 12.48 -13.28
C GLN A 103 14.99 11.04 -13.36
N PRO A 104 15.34 10.26 -14.39
CA PRO A 104 15.07 8.83 -14.47
C PRO A 104 15.55 8.05 -13.24
N ILE A 105 14.76 7.06 -12.80
CA ILE A 105 15.09 6.13 -11.70
C ILE A 105 14.98 4.69 -12.24
N ASP A 106 16.11 3.98 -12.29
CA ASP A 106 16.23 2.62 -12.85
C ASP A 106 16.70 1.55 -11.84
N SER A 107 16.87 1.95 -10.58
CA SER A 107 17.31 1.09 -9.46
C SER A 107 16.32 -0.01 -9.09
N MET A 108 15.05 0.12 -9.48
CA MET A 108 13.98 -0.80 -9.15
C MET A 108 13.95 -2.03 -10.07
N LYS A 109 13.45 -3.15 -9.54
CA LYS A 109 13.12 -4.36 -10.30
C LYS A 109 11.74 -4.87 -9.90
N THR A 110 10.93 -5.25 -10.88
CA THR A 110 9.60 -5.84 -10.64
C THR A 110 9.74 -7.29 -10.19
N ILE A 111 9.11 -7.62 -9.06
CA ILE A 111 9.09 -8.99 -8.52
C ILE A 111 7.78 -9.69 -8.87
N ALA A 112 6.65 -9.00 -8.71
CA ALA A 112 5.33 -9.55 -8.98
C ALA A 112 4.32 -8.44 -9.32
N VAL A 113 3.28 -8.79 -10.08
CA VAL A 113 2.08 -7.99 -10.25
C VAL A 113 1.05 -8.45 -9.22
N MET A 114 0.63 -7.56 -8.33
CA MET A 114 -0.26 -7.91 -7.21
C MET A 114 -1.74 -7.90 -7.60
N TYR A 115 -2.11 -7.07 -8.57
CA TYR A 115 -3.46 -6.93 -9.11
C TYR A 115 -3.42 -6.16 -10.43
N THR A 116 -4.45 -6.31 -11.26
CA THR A 116 -4.58 -5.63 -12.56
C THR A 116 -5.84 -4.79 -12.68
N TRP A 117 -6.63 -4.69 -11.61
CA TRP A 117 -7.92 -4.00 -11.60
C TRP A 117 -8.02 -3.07 -10.39
N ALA A 118 -7.87 -1.77 -10.63
CA ALA A 118 -7.93 -0.73 -9.61
C ALA A 118 -8.71 0.49 -10.18
N PRO A 119 -10.03 0.35 -10.40
CA PRO A 119 -10.82 1.40 -11.04
C PRO A 119 -11.03 2.57 -10.09
N MET A 120 -11.07 3.77 -10.65
CA MET A 120 -11.59 4.94 -9.95
C MET A 120 -13.09 4.79 -9.75
N GLN A 121 -13.55 4.98 -8.52
CA GLN A 121 -14.96 4.92 -8.16
C GLN A 121 -15.41 6.27 -7.63
N PHE A 122 -16.45 6.81 -8.27
CA PHE A 122 -17.20 7.94 -7.74
C PHE A 122 -18.35 7.41 -6.90
N ILE A 123 -18.25 7.57 -5.58
CA ILE A 123 -19.23 7.06 -4.64
C ILE A 123 -19.88 8.23 -3.94
N VAL A 124 -21.21 8.29 -3.99
CA VAL A 124 -22.01 9.35 -3.40
C VAL A 124 -22.95 8.77 -2.36
N ASN A 125 -23.13 9.49 -1.26
CA ASN A 125 -24.16 9.17 -0.28
C ASN A 125 -25.55 9.20 -0.94
N LYS A 126 -26.29 8.08 -0.88
CA LYS A 126 -27.56 7.94 -1.62
C LYS A 126 -28.55 9.08 -1.38
N SER A 127 -28.75 9.49 -0.13
CA SER A 127 -29.70 10.57 0.19
C SER A 127 -29.30 11.90 -0.45
N PHE A 128 -27.98 12.20 -0.50
CA PHE A 128 -27.45 13.40 -1.13
C PHE A 128 -27.58 13.33 -2.66
N ALA A 129 -27.32 12.15 -3.23
CA ALA A 129 -27.53 11.91 -4.65
C ALA A 129 -29.00 12.08 -5.05
N ASP A 130 -29.94 11.55 -4.25
CA ASP A 130 -31.38 11.69 -4.52
C ASP A 130 -31.83 13.17 -4.39
N GLU A 131 -31.37 13.89 -3.36
CA GLU A 131 -31.70 15.31 -3.11
C GLU A 131 -31.23 16.22 -4.24
N HIS A 132 -30.03 15.99 -4.75
CA HIS A 132 -29.43 16.80 -5.82
C HIS A 132 -29.56 16.18 -7.22
N GLY A 133 -30.26 15.05 -7.34
CA GLY A 133 -30.45 14.32 -8.59
C GLY A 133 -29.14 13.85 -9.26
N ILE A 134 -28.14 13.43 -8.49
CA ILE A 134 -26.81 13.03 -9.01
C ILE A 134 -26.85 11.58 -9.49
N ALA A 135 -26.58 11.35 -10.78
CA ALA A 135 -26.41 10.02 -11.35
C ALA A 135 -25.03 9.81 -11.99
N THR A 136 -24.38 10.91 -12.38
CA THR A 136 -23.08 10.95 -13.06
C THR A 136 -22.15 11.96 -12.37
N LEU A 137 -20.86 11.95 -12.70
CA LEU A 137 -19.92 12.93 -12.15
C LEU A 137 -20.19 14.34 -12.71
N GLU A 138 -20.60 14.41 -13.98
CA GLU A 138 -20.93 15.62 -14.72
C GLU A 138 -22.16 16.35 -14.14
N ASP A 139 -23.05 15.62 -13.46
CA ASP A 139 -24.19 16.21 -12.77
C ASP A 139 -23.78 17.23 -11.70
N LEU A 140 -22.60 17.07 -11.09
CA LEU A 140 -22.07 18.02 -10.12
C LEU A 140 -21.96 19.42 -10.74
N ALA A 141 -21.44 19.51 -11.96
CA ALA A 141 -21.26 20.78 -12.66
C ALA A 141 -22.55 21.27 -13.32
N ALA A 142 -23.31 20.37 -13.97
CA ALA A 142 -24.56 20.73 -14.61
C ALA A 142 -25.58 21.33 -13.63
N LYS A 143 -25.55 20.88 -12.37
CA LYS A 143 -26.47 21.30 -11.31
C LYS A 143 -25.81 22.19 -10.26
N LYS A 144 -24.52 22.51 -10.40
CA LYS A 144 -23.72 23.31 -9.46
C LYS A 144 -23.88 22.84 -8.01
N VAL A 145 -23.70 21.54 -7.79
CA VAL A 145 -23.96 20.90 -6.50
C VAL A 145 -22.89 21.33 -5.48
N PRO A 146 -23.26 21.81 -4.28
CA PRO A 146 -22.31 22.19 -3.22
C PRO A 146 -21.72 20.97 -2.50
N ALA A 147 -21.15 20.02 -3.23
CA ALA A 147 -20.71 18.75 -2.67
C ALA A 147 -19.40 18.90 -1.87
N ARG A 148 -19.32 18.23 -0.71
CA ARG A 148 -18.08 18.00 0.04
C ARG A 148 -17.47 16.68 -0.45
N ILE A 149 -16.41 16.76 -1.24
CA ILE A 149 -15.80 15.62 -1.93
C ILE A 149 -14.49 15.22 -1.25
N LEU A 150 -14.28 13.92 -1.09
CA LEU A 150 -13.03 13.36 -0.60
C LEU A 150 -12.16 12.85 -1.74
N LEU A 151 -10.90 13.26 -1.73
CA LEU A 151 -9.83 12.72 -2.56
C LEU A 151 -8.74 12.09 -1.69
N ASN A 152 -7.92 11.22 -2.28
CA ASN A 152 -6.76 10.66 -1.58
C ASN A 152 -5.74 11.75 -1.23
N ARG A 153 -4.78 11.46 -0.35
CA ARG A 153 -3.74 12.43 0.03
C ARG A 153 -2.96 12.94 -1.20
N ARG A 154 -2.56 14.21 -1.17
CA ARG A 154 -1.74 14.79 -2.24
C ARG A 154 -0.44 14.02 -2.41
N GLY A 155 0.04 13.94 -3.65
CA GLY A 155 1.20 13.12 -4.02
C GLY A 155 0.88 11.63 -4.17
N ASN A 156 -0.39 11.22 -4.05
CA ASN A 156 -0.86 9.89 -4.42
C ASN A 156 -1.46 9.90 -5.83
N VAL A 157 -1.17 8.88 -6.64
CA VAL A 157 -1.68 8.79 -8.02
C VAL A 157 -3.21 8.84 -8.10
N ALA A 158 -3.93 8.17 -7.19
CA ALA A 158 -5.39 8.18 -7.20
C ALA A 158 -5.97 9.57 -6.88
N SER A 159 -5.25 10.37 -6.08
CA SER A 159 -5.62 11.77 -5.82
C SER A 159 -5.54 12.60 -7.10
N GLY A 160 -4.41 12.52 -7.82
CA GLY A 160 -4.23 13.25 -9.08
C GLY A 160 -5.20 12.83 -10.18
N VAL A 161 -5.51 11.53 -10.29
CA VAL A 161 -6.54 11.04 -11.22
C VAL A 161 -7.93 11.55 -10.79
N GLY A 162 -8.25 11.54 -9.50
CA GLY A 162 -9.51 12.10 -8.99
C GLY A 162 -9.65 13.60 -9.26
N GLU A 163 -8.62 14.40 -9.02
CA GLU A 163 -8.59 15.83 -9.38
C GLU A 163 -8.80 16.02 -10.89
N SER A 164 -8.16 15.20 -11.72
CA SER A 164 -8.30 15.26 -13.19
C SER A 164 -9.70 14.91 -13.66
N MET A 165 -10.33 13.90 -13.08
CA MET A 165 -11.72 13.52 -13.37
C MET A 165 -12.71 14.62 -13.00
N LEU A 166 -12.54 15.25 -11.82
CA LEU A 166 -13.36 16.38 -11.39
C LEU A 166 -13.23 17.57 -12.34
N ASN A 167 -12.00 17.91 -12.74
CA ASN A 167 -11.75 18.98 -13.69
C ASN A 167 -12.39 18.68 -15.06
N ALA A 168 -12.27 17.44 -15.55
CA ALA A 168 -12.88 17.01 -16.81
C ALA A 168 -14.41 17.08 -16.77
N ALA A 169 -15.02 16.79 -15.61
CA ALA A 169 -16.46 16.92 -15.39
C ALA A 169 -16.93 18.37 -15.17
N GLY A 170 -16.02 19.35 -15.17
CA GLY A 170 -16.34 20.76 -14.90
C GLY A 170 -16.58 21.07 -13.41
N ALA A 171 -16.24 20.15 -12.51
CA ALA A 171 -16.40 20.29 -11.05
C ALA A 171 -15.03 20.42 -10.37
N SER A 172 -14.20 21.34 -10.84
CA SER A 172 -12.89 21.63 -10.24
C SER A 172 -13.01 22.00 -8.75
N VAL A 173 -11.91 21.92 -8.00
CA VAL A 173 -11.89 22.34 -6.58
C VAL A 173 -12.43 23.77 -6.42
N ALA A 174 -11.99 24.70 -7.28
CA ALA A 174 -12.44 26.08 -7.25
C ALA A 174 -13.93 26.22 -7.56
N ASN A 175 -14.45 25.46 -8.53
CA ASN A 175 -15.87 25.47 -8.87
C ASN A 175 -16.72 24.94 -7.69
N LEU A 176 -16.29 23.85 -7.05
CA LEU A 176 -16.97 23.28 -5.89
C LEU A 176 -17.00 24.29 -4.73
N GLU A 177 -15.88 24.97 -4.46
CA GLU A 177 -15.81 26.03 -3.44
C GLU A 177 -16.74 27.21 -3.76
N GLU A 178 -16.81 27.65 -5.03
CA GLU A 178 -17.73 28.70 -5.48
C GLU A 178 -19.20 28.30 -5.26
N TRP A 179 -19.54 27.03 -5.45
CA TRP A 179 -20.90 26.53 -5.22
C TRP A 179 -21.22 26.34 -3.73
N GLY A 180 -20.22 26.46 -2.82
CA GLY A 180 -20.38 26.26 -1.38
C GLY A 180 -20.02 24.85 -0.89
N GLY A 181 -19.43 24.02 -1.76
CA GLY A 181 -18.84 22.73 -1.43
C GLY A 181 -17.39 22.84 -0.97
N SER A 182 -16.70 21.70 -0.92
CA SER A 182 -15.27 21.65 -0.59
C SER A 182 -14.61 20.34 -1.06
N VAL A 183 -13.28 20.34 -1.14
CA VAL A 183 -12.50 19.12 -1.35
C VAL A 183 -11.57 18.86 -0.15
N THR A 184 -11.67 17.67 0.44
CA THR A 184 -10.80 17.23 1.53
C THR A 184 -9.89 16.08 1.09
N PHE A 185 -8.61 16.19 1.39
CA PHE A 185 -7.59 15.18 1.06
C PHE A 185 -7.35 14.27 2.28
N ALA A 186 -7.81 13.03 2.21
CA ALA A 186 -7.82 12.09 3.34
C ALA A 186 -7.29 10.70 2.94
N ALA A 187 -6.80 9.92 3.91
CA ALA A 187 -6.38 8.54 3.65
C ALA A 187 -7.60 7.63 3.37
N SER A 188 -7.43 6.52 2.64
CA SER A 188 -8.57 5.69 2.21
C SER A 188 -9.49 5.22 3.35
N LYS A 189 -8.94 4.79 4.50
CA LYS A 189 -9.74 4.39 5.67
C LYS A 189 -10.51 5.57 6.26
N GLU A 190 -9.85 6.72 6.37
CA GLU A 190 -10.45 7.96 6.86
C GLU A 190 -11.59 8.43 5.94
N GLN A 191 -11.45 8.27 4.61
CA GLN A 191 -12.52 8.58 3.67
C GLN A 191 -13.77 7.73 3.93
N GLY A 192 -13.60 6.43 4.13
CA GLY A 192 -14.71 5.52 4.45
C GLY A 192 -15.40 5.88 5.78
N GLU A 193 -14.64 6.32 6.78
CA GLU A 193 -15.17 6.82 8.06
C GLU A 193 -15.95 8.14 7.86
N MET A 194 -15.39 9.11 7.16
CA MET A 194 -16.05 10.40 6.89
C MET A 194 -17.34 10.24 6.08
N MET A 195 -17.35 9.35 5.08
CA MET A 195 -18.55 9.04 4.30
C MET A 195 -19.64 8.42 5.18
N ARG A 196 -19.28 7.46 6.04
CA ARG A 196 -20.19 6.79 6.98
C ARG A 196 -20.79 7.77 7.98
N ASP A 197 -19.97 8.66 8.52
CA ASP A 197 -20.34 9.65 9.52
C ASP A 197 -21.04 10.88 8.92
N ARG A 198 -21.31 10.88 7.60
CA ARG A 198 -21.93 11.99 6.86
C ARG A 198 -21.17 13.32 6.95
N ARG A 199 -19.86 13.23 7.19
CA ARG A 199 -18.92 14.37 7.20
C ARG A 199 -18.45 14.75 5.79
N ALA A 200 -18.80 13.95 4.79
CA ALA A 200 -18.64 14.23 3.37
C ALA A 200 -19.82 13.66 2.58
N ASP A 201 -19.99 14.14 1.35
CA ASP A 201 -21.13 13.79 0.49
C ASP A 201 -20.75 12.77 -0.59
N ALA A 202 -19.52 12.87 -1.08
CA ALA A 202 -18.97 11.94 -2.06
C ALA A 202 -17.48 11.67 -1.81
N MET A 203 -17.00 10.57 -2.37
CA MET A 203 -15.57 10.28 -2.49
C MET A 203 -15.25 9.82 -3.91
N LEU A 204 -14.04 10.16 -4.37
CA LEU A 204 -13.50 9.72 -5.65
C LEU A 204 -12.11 9.13 -5.40
N ASN A 205 -12.02 7.80 -5.50
CA ASN A 205 -10.79 7.08 -5.16
C ASN A 205 -10.69 5.76 -5.93
N SER A 206 -9.48 5.23 -6.03
CA SER A 206 -9.24 3.90 -6.57
C SER A 206 -9.57 2.86 -5.50
N LEU A 207 -10.67 2.15 -5.66
CA LEU A 207 -11.16 1.16 -4.71
C LEU A 207 -11.40 -0.19 -5.38
N PHE A 208 -11.21 -1.25 -4.60
CA PHE A 208 -11.40 -2.63 -5.02
C PHE A 208 -12.74 -3.08 -4.49
N VAL A 209 -13.61 -3.54 -5.40
CA VAL A 209 -14.95 -4.09 -5.13
C VAL A 209 -15.03 -5.50 -5.67
#